data_AF-R7GA28-F1
#
_entry.id   AF-R7GA28-F1
#
_cell.length_a   1.000
_cell.length_b   1.000
_cell.length_c   1.000
_cell.angle_alpha   90.00
_cell.angle_beta   90.00
_cell.angle_gamma   90.00
#
_symmetry.space_group_name_H-M   'P 1'
#
loop_
_entity.id
_entity.type
_entity.pdbx_description
1 polymer ?
#
loop_
_entity_poly.entity_id
_entity_poly.type
_entity_poly.pdbx_seq_one_letter_code
_entity_poly.pdbx_strand_id
1 'polypeptide(L)'
;MTLENKLGLTNFAELAREEEKLSKKKALALFENGILNQLEAGTFSALKEIHKYLFDEIYDFAGEIRSVSIAKGNFSFRSFHVFVSRT
;
A
#
# COMPACT_ATOMS: atom_id res chain seq x y z
N MET A 1 15.74 -9.93 4.50
CA MET A 1 14.89 -10.67 3.55
C MET A 1 14.06 -9.65 2.79
N THR A 2 13.85 -9.86 1.50
CA THR A 2 12.97 -9.04 0.66
C THR A 2 11.51 -9.42 0.87
N LEU A 3 10.60 -8.46 0.69
CA LEU A 3 9.17 -8.73 0.79
C LEU A 3 8.73 -9.58 -0.42
N GLU A 4 7.78 -10.48 -0.20
CA GLU A 4 7.10 -11.17 -1.30
C GLU A 4 6.43 -10.12 -2.19
N ASN A 5 6.70 -10.20 -3.48
CA ASN A 5 6.27 -9.23 -4.47
C ASN A 5 5.97 -9.94 -5.79
N LYS A 6 5.03 -9.37 -6.56
CA LYS A 6 4.61 -9.88 -7.87
C LYS A 6 5.70 -9.79 -8.94
N LEU A 7 6.73 -8.96 -8.70
CA LEU A 7 7.85 -8.76 -9.63
C LEU A 7 8.90 -9.89 -9.53
N GLY A 8 8.79 -10.79 -8.56
CA GLY A 8 9.75 -11.88 -8.34
C GLY A 8 11.14 -11.39 -7.92
N LEU A 9 11.27 -10.15 -7.47
CA LEU A 9 12.56 -9.55 -7.13
C LEU A 9 13.02 -9.98 -5.74
N THR A 10 14.23 -10.53 -5.66
CA THR A 10 14.84 -10.98 -4.39
C THR A 10 15.89 -10.01 -3.85
N ASN A 11 16.36 -9.05 -4.66
CA ASN A 11 17.29 -8.00 -4.26
C ASN A 11 16.53 -6.77 -3.74
N PHE A 12 16.88 -6.31 -2.53
CA PHE A 12 16.20 -5.20 -1.86
C PHE A 12 16.35 -3.86 -2.59
N ALA A 13 17.55 -3.54 -3.09
CA ALA A 13 17.80 -2.29 -3.78
C ALA A 13 17.04 -2.22 -5.11
N GLU A 14 17.03 -3.33 -5.86
CA GLU A 14 16.28 -3.43 -7.12
C GLU A 14 14.77 -3.35 -6.87
N LEU A 15 14.26 -4.06 -5.85
CA LEU A 15 12.85 -3.99 -5.47
C LEU A 15 12.43 -2.57 -5.11
N ALA A 16 13.22 -1.84 -4.32
CA ALA A 16 12.92 -0.46 -3.95
C ALA A 16 12.85 0.48 -5.17
N ARG A 17 13.74 0.29 -6.16
CA ARG A 17 13.75 1.11 -7.38
C ARG A 17 12.52 0.86 -8.26
N GLU A 18 12.16 -0.41 -8.47
CA GLU A 18 10.98 -0.73 -9.28
C GLU A 18 9.67 -0.40 -8.54
N GLU A 19 9.60 -0.58 -7.22
CA GLU A 19 8.47 -0.11 -6.41
C GLU A 19 8.26 1.40 -6.56
N GLU A 20 9.33 2.20 -6.39
CA GLU A 20 9.27 3.65 -6.52
C GLU A 20 8.80 4.07 -7.92
N LYS A 21 9.36 3.45 -8.96
CA LYS A 21 9.05 3.77 -10.36
C LYS A 21 7.59 3.46 -10.71
N LEU A 22 7.11 2.27 -10.35
CA LEU A 22 5.74 1.83 -10.66
C LEU A 22 4.70 2.62 -9.86
N SER A 23 4.92 2.77 -8.54
CA SER A 23 4.00 3.51 -7.67
C SER A 23 3.88 4.98 -8.07
N LYS A 24 4.97 5.65 -8.47
CA LYS A 24 4.94 7.03 -8.97
C LYS A 24 4.19 7.16 -10.29
N LYS A 25 4.36 6.21 -11.21
CA LYS A 25 3.60 6.18 -12.47
C LYS A 25 2.10 6.03 -12.20
N LYS A 26 1.71 5.14 -11.30
CA LYS A 26 0.33 4.99 -10.85
C LYS A 26 -0.17 6.27 -10.17
N ALA A 27 0.61 6.89 -9.28
CA ALA A 27 0.23 8.13 -8.61
C ALA A 27 -0.06 9.27 -9.60
N LEU A 28 0.76 9.41 -10.64
CA LEU A 28 0.51 10.38 -11.71
C LEU A 28 -0.82 10.11 -12.41
N ALA A 29 -1.04 8.86 -12.86
CA ALA A 29 -2.29 8.47 -13.51
C ALA A 29 -3.52 8.62 -12.60
N LEU A 30 -3.38 8.34 -11.30
CA LEU A 30 -4.42 8.51 -10.29
C LEU A 30 -4.88 9.98 -10.22
N PHE A 31 -3.93 10.90 -10.31
CA PHE A 31 -4.18 12.34 -10.28
C PHE A 31 -4.74 12.84 -11.62
N GLU A 32 -4.09 12.52 -12.74
CA GLU A 32 -4.46 13.00 -14.07
C GLU A 32 -5.84 12.50 -14.52
N ASN A 33 -6.19 11.25 -14.19
CA ASN A 33 -7.49 10.67 -14.52
C ASN A 33 -8.62 11.13 -13.57
N GLY A 34 -8.31 11.97 -12.57
CA GLY A 34 -9.29 12.49 -11.63
C GLY A 34 -9.93 11.42 -10.74
N ILE A 35 -9.29 10.26 -10.58
CA ILE A 35 -9.82 9.14 -9.77
C ILE A 35 -10.01 9.57 -8.32
N LEU A 36 -9.12 10.42 -7.79
CA LEU A 36 -9.23 10.99 -6.45
C LEU A 36 -10.54 11.75 -6.22
N ASN A 37 -11.10 12.37 -7.26
CA ASN A 37 -12.35 13.15 -7.14
C ASN A 37 -13.58 12.25 -7.00
N GLN A 38 -13.46 10.97 -7.34
CA GLN A 38 -14.53 9.98 -7.25
C GLN A 38 -14.57 9.29 -5.89
N LEU A 39 -13.50 9.44 -5.09
CA LEU A 39 -13.37 8.80 -3.79
C LEU A 39 -13.91 9.70 -2.68
N GLU A 40 -14.56 9.10 -1.68
CA GLU A 40 -15.06 9.83 -0.52
C GLU A 40 -13.90 10.22 0.41
N ALA A 41 -13.62 11.52 0.50
CA ALA A 41 -12.53 12.04 1.31
C ALA A 41 -12.71 11.70 2.80
N GLY A 42 -11.61 11.32 3.46
CA GLY A 42 -11.60 11.02 4.90
C GLY A 42 -12.08 9.63 5.29
N THR A 43 -12.43 8.77 4.32
CA THR A 43 -12.87 7.40 4.60
C THR A 43 -11.75 6.36 4.52
N PHE A 44 -11.90 5.28 5.29
CA PHE A 44 -11.00 4.13 5.18
C PHE A 44 -11.11 3.43 3.82
N SER A 45 -12.33 3.36 3.26
CA SER A 45 -12.57 2.79 1.92
C SER A 45 -11.78 3.53 0.84
N ALA A 46 -11.78 4.86 0.85
CA ALA A 46 -10.95 5.64 -0.07
C ALA A 46 -9.46 5.37 0.11
N LEU A 47 -8.97 5.25 1.36
CA LEU A 47 -7.58 4.91 1.62
C LEU A 47 -7.21 3.51 1.10
N LYS A 48 -8.10 2.52 1.27
CA LYS A 48 -7.94 1.16 0.73
C LYS A 48 -7.83 1.19 -0.79
N GLU A 49 -8.71 1.91 -1.47
CA GLU A 49 -8.68 2.04 -2.94
C GLU A 49 -7.42 2.76 -3.43
N ILE A 50 -6.98 3.84 -2.77
CA ILE A 50 -5.71 4.51 -3.10
C ILE A 50 -4.54 3.54 -2.93
N HIS A 51 -4.46 2.84 -1.80
CA HIS A 51 -3.39 1.87 -1.55
C HIS A 51 -3.39 0.74 -2.59
N LYS A 52 -4.57 0.23 -2.94
CA LYS A 52 -4.71 -0.77 -3.99
C LYS A 52 -4.19 -0.23 -5.32
N TYR A 53 -4.66 0.94 -5.76
CA TYR A 53 -4.29 1.50 -7.04
C TYR A 53 -2.78 1.73 -7.19
N LEU A 54 -2.10 2.17 -6.12
CA LEU A 54 -0.67 2.44 -6.16
C LEU A 54 0.19 1.17 -6.20
N PHE A 55 -0.27 0.09 -5.57
CA PHE A 55 0.57 -1.08 -5.27
C PHE A 55 0.04 -2.40 -5.84
N ASP A 56 -1.08 -2.41 -6.59
CA ASP A 56 -1.71 -3.64 -7.12
C ASP A 56 -0.77 -4.47 -8.01
N GLU A 57 0.11 -3.82 -8.76
CA GLU A 57 1.10 -4.46 -9.63
C GLU A 57 2.32 -4.98 -8.86
N ILE A 58 2.50 -4.59 -7.59
CA ILE A 58 3.71 -4.88 -6.80
C ILE A 58 3.41 -5.91 -5.71
N TYR A 59 2.27 -5.80 -5.02
CA TYR A 59 1.93 -6.62 -3.86
C TYR A 59 0.55 -7.28 -3.99
N ASP A 60 0.42 -8.54 -3.56
CA ASP A 60 -0.87 -9.25 -3.53
C ASP A 60 -1.83 -8.68 -2.48
N PHE A 61 -1.30 -8.15 -1.38
CA PHE A 61 -2.07 -7.56 -0.28
C PHE A 61 -2.42 -6.08 -0.53
N ALA A 62 -2.26 -5.56 -1.76
CA ALA A 62 -2.55 -4.16 -2.04
C ALA A 62 -4.03 -3.82 -1.77
N GLY A 63 -4.27 -2.95 -0.79
CA GLY A 63 -5.61 -2.59 -0.32
C GLY A 63 -6.10 -3.47 0.84
N GLU A 64 -5.35 -4.46 1.28
CA GLU A 64 -5.75 -5.31 2.39
C GLU A 64 -5.24 -4.81 3.74
N ILE A 65 -5.98 -5.13 4.80
CA ILE A 65 -5.56 -4.85 6.17
C ILE A 65 -4.42 -5.80 6.51
N ARG A 66 -3.33 -5.27 7.08
CA ARG A 66 -2.19 -6.07 7.52
C ARG A 66 -2.58 -7.13 8.56
N SER A 67 -1.96 -8.31 8.45
CA SER A 67 -2.13 -9.44 9.37
C SER A 67 -1.11 -9.48 10.52
N VAL A 68 -0.16 -8.54 10.54
CA VAL A 68 0.93 -8.50 11.51
C VAL A 68 1.03 -7.13 12.19
N SER A 69 1.51 -7.11 13.43
CA SER A 69 1.81 -5.86 14.15
C SER A 69 3.12 -5.26 13.67
N ILE A 70 3.16 -3.93 13.55
CA ILE A 70 4.33 -3.19 13.07
C ILE A 70 4.70 -2.08 14.06
N ALA A 71 6.00 -1.79 14.14
CA ALA A 71 6.58 -0.72 14.94
C ALA A 71 7.66 0.01 14.12
N LYS A 72 7.90 1.29 14.42
CA LYS A 72 8.98 2.08 13.85
C LYS A 72 9.76 2.75 14.98
N GLY A 73 11.01 2.32 15.18
CA GLY A 73 11.79 2.71 16.35
C GLY A 73 11.09 2.26 17.63
N ASN A 74 10.85 3.20 18.55
CA ASN A 74 10.18 2.92 19.83
C ASN A 74 8.65 3.06 19.76
N PHE A 75 8.07 3.38 18.60
CA PHE A 75 6.63 3.57 18.44
C PHE A 75 5.96 2.36 17.80
N SER A 76 5.01 1.76 18.52
CA SER A 76 4.16 0.67 18.01
C SER A 76 2.85 1.22 17.48
N PHE A 77 2.51 0.85 16.24
CA PHE A 77 1.21 1.19 15.67
C PHE A 77 0.10 0.32 16.29
N ARG A 78 -1.17 0.67 16.07
CA ARG A 78 -2.33 -0.07 16.59
C ARG A 78 -2.20 -1.57 16.31
N SER A 79 -2.40 -2.44 17.29
CA SER A 79 -2.29 -3.90 17.06
C SER A 79 -3.25 -4.37 15.97
N PHE A 80 -2.82 -5.32 15.11
CA PHE A 80 -3.64 -5.78 13.99
C PHE A 80 -4.97 -6.41 14.45
N HIS A 81 -4.96 -7.14 15.58
CA HIS A 81 -6.17 -7.71 16.19
C HIS A 81 -7.23 -6.64 16.53
N VAL A 82 -6.79 -5.44 16.92
CA VAL A 82 -7.68 -4.33 17.27
C VAL A 82 -8.15 -3.58 16.02
N PHE A 83 -7.37 -3.62 14.94
CA PHE A 83 -7.71 -2.96 13.70
C PHE A 83 -8.84 -3.69 12.95
N VAL A 84 -8.73 -5.02 12.83
CA VAL A 84 -9.72 -5.87 12.13
C VAL A 84 -11.09 -5.89 12.81
N SER A 85 -11.14 -5.61 14.12
CA SER A 85 -12.38 -5.68 14.91
C SER A 85 -13.21 -4.39 14.93
N ARG A 86 -12.73 -3.30 14.31
CA ARG A 86 -13.37 -1.96 14.41
C ARG A 86 -13.48 -1.19 13.09
N THR A 87 -13.18 -1.82 11.97
CA THR A 87 -13.39 -1.30 10.59
C THR A 87 -14.53 -2.05 9.94
#